data_AF-A0A6J4J4W3-F1
#
_entry.id   AF-A0A6J4J4W3-F1
#
_cell.length_a   1.000
_cell.length_b   1.000
_cell.length_c   1.000
_cell.angle_alpha   90.00
_cell.angle_beta   90.00
_cell.angle_gamma   90.00
#
_symmetry.space_group_name_H-M   'P 1'
#
loop_
_entity.id
_entity.type
_entity.pdbx_description
1 polymer ?
#
loop_
_entity_poly.entity_id
_entity_poly.type
_entity_poly.pdbx_seq_one_letter_code
_entity_poly.pdbx_strand_id
1 'polypeptide(L)' 'MQGFASKSAEPAHIASVVAALHGGPVAEIAGRLHLAHGTVRNYLSSAMQKTQTHTRHEAARYAREHGWL' A
#
# COMPACT_ATOMS: atom_id res chain seq x y z
N MET A 1 26.07 -11.27 -4.02
CA MET A 1 24.98 -11.56 -3.06
C MET A 1 24.29 -10.25 -2.74
N GLN A 2 23.26 -9.88 -3.51
CA GLN A 2 22.52 -8.65 -3.28
C GLN A 2 21.76 -8.79 -1.96
N GLY A 3 22.17 -7.99 -0.97
CA GLY A 3 21.50 -7.91 0.31
C GLY A 3 20.03 -7.57 0.08
N PHE A 4 19.17 -8.46 0.56
CA PHE A 4 17.76 -8.23 0.83
C PHE A 4 17.70 -7.17 1.94
N ALA A 5 18.05 -5.93 1.61
CA ALA A 5 17.93 -4.81 2.51
C ALA A 5 16.48 -4.80 2.97
N SER A 6 16.31 -4.81 4.28
CA SER A 6 15.09 -4.68 5.04
C SER A 6 14.28 -3.44 4.59
N LYS A 7 13.69 -3.48 3.41
CA LYS A 7 12.65 -2.56 2.96
C LYS A 7 11.37 -3.01 3.64
N SER A 8 11.29 -2.80 4.95
CA SER A 8 10.05 -2.92 5.71
C SER A 8 9.11 -1.83 5.22
N ALA A 9 8.51 -2.04 4.04
CA ALA A 9 7.53 -1.20 3.35
C ALA A 9 7.51 0.24 3.87
N GLU A 10 8.39 1.11 3.36
CA GLU A 10 8.40 2.51 3.78
C GLU A 10 6.98 3.08 3.75
N PRO A 11 6.60 3.93 4.73
CA PRO A 11 5.25 4.49 4.82
C PRO A 11 4.78 5.12 3.49
N ALA A 12 5.71 5.71 2.72
CA ALA A 12 5.47 6.27 1.40
C ALA A 12 5.09 5.21 0.32
N HIS A 13 5.66 4.00 0.38
CA HIS A 13 5.35 2.92 -0.57
C HIS A 13 3.97 2.31 -0.30
N ILE A 14 3.56 2.34 0.96
CA ILE A 14 2.24 1.91 1.40
C ILE A 14 1.19 2.94 0.97
N ALA A 15 1.50 4.22 1.19
CA ALA A 15 0.69 5.35 0.78
C ALA A 15 0.37 5.30 -0.72
N SER A 16 1.36 5.09 -1.60
CA SER A 16 1.14 5.03 -3.05
C SER A 16 0.17 3.92 -3.48
N VAL A 17 0.26 2.74 -2.87
CA VAL A 17 -0.67 1.61 -3.11
C VAL A 17 -2.08 1.99 -2.65
N VAL A 18 -2.19 2.65 -1.50
CA VAL A 18 -3.46 3.06 -0.91
C VAL A 18 -4.11 4.24 -1.65
N ALA A 19 -3.36 5.17 -2.20
CA ALA A 19 -3.88 6.17 -3.15
C ALA A 19 -4.34 5.51 -4.47
N ALA A 20 -3.62 4.50 -4.96
CA ALA A 20 -4.08 3.72 -6.11
C ALA A 20 -5.40 2.97 -5.81
N LEU A 21 -5.64 2.59 -4.54
CA LEU A 21 -6.86 1.91 -4.08
C LEU A 21 -8.12 2.77 -4.04
N HIS A 22 -7.99 4.09 -4.04
CA HIS A 22 -9.12 4.99 -4.32
C HIS A 22 -9.59 4.88 -5.77
N GLY A 23 -8.78 4.30 -6.67
CA GLY A 23 -9.01 4.28 -8.11
C GLY A 23 -9.61 3.01 -8.70
N GLY A 24 -9.93 1.96 -7.91
CA GLY A 24 -10.56 0.76 -8.48
C GLY A 24 -10.34 -0.58 -7.74
N PRO A 25 -10.72 -1.71 -8.37
CA PRO A 25 -10.43 -3.05 -7.87
C PRO A 25 -8.92 -3.38 -7.89
N VAL A 26 -8.50 -4.34 -7.04
CA VAL A 26 -7.10 -4.76 -6.89
C VAL A 26 -6.42 -5.12 -8.22
N ALA A 27 -7.15 -5.73 -9.15
CA ALA A 27 -6.64 -6.11 -10.46
C ALA A 27 -6.25 -4.91 -11.32
N GLU A 28 -7.05 -3.84 -11.29
CA GLU A 28 -6.78 -2.62 -12.02
C GLU A 28 -5.53 -1.91 -11.48
N ILE A 29 -5.39 -1.92 -10.15
CA ILE A 29 -4.25 -1.32 -9.46
C ILE A 29 -2.97 -2.11 -9.73
N ALA A 30 -3.05 -3.43 -9.68
CA ALA A 30 -1.95 -4.30 -10.05
C ALA A 30 -1.49 -4.03 -11.50
N GLY A 31 -2.43 -3.85 -12.42
CA GLY A 31 -2.14 -3.45 -13.81
C GLY A 31 -1.46 -2.08 -13.91
N ARG A 32 -1.98 -1.06 -13.24
CA ARG A 32 -1.42 0.32 -13.25
C ARG A 32 -0.04 0.41 -12.61
N LEU A 33 0.21 -0.39 -11.56
CA LEU A 33 1.49 -0.41 -10.84
C LEU A 33 2.48 -1.43 -11.38
N HIS A 34 2.11 -2.21 -12.41
CA HIS A 34 2.90 -3.33 -12.93
C HIS A 34 3.32 -4.32 -11.84
N LEU A 35 2.43 -4.57 -10.86
CA LEU A 35 2.66 -5.47 -9.74
C LEU A 35 1.80 -6.73 -9.88
N ALA A 36 2.27 -7.84 -9.30
CA ALA A 36 1.42 -9.01 -9.12
C ALA A 36 0.29 -8.71 -8.12
N HIS A 37 -0.89 -9.32 -8.32
CA HIS A 37 -2.06 -9.13 -7.44
C HIS A 37 -1.74 -9.49 -5.97
N GLY A 38 -0.95 -10.55 -5.75
CA GLY A 38 -0.51 -10.96 -4.43
C GLY A 38 0.36 -9.91 -3.74
N THR A 39 1.23 -9.24 -4.49
CA THR A 39 2.06 -8.14 -3.97
C THR A 39 1.21 -6.95 -3.53
N VAL A 40 0.20 -6.57 -4.32
CA VAL A 40 -0.75 -5.51 -3.94
C VAL A 40 -1.52 -5.87 -2.67
N ARG A 41 -1.97 -7.12 -2.53
CA ARG A 41 -2.64 -7.61 -1.31
C ARG A 41 -1.72 -7.59 -0.08
N ASN A 42 -0.45 -7.95 -0.25
CA ASN A 42 0.52 -7.89 0.83
C ASN A 42 0.77 -6.46 1.29
N TYR A 43 0.91 -5.53 0.35
CA TYR A 43 1.04 -4.10 0.68
C TYR A 43 -0.19 -3.56 1.39
N LEU A 44 -1.39 -3.93 0.94
CA LEU A 44 -2.65 -3.62 1.60
C LEU A 44 -2.69 -4.10 3.06
N SER A 45 -2.36 -5.36 3.28
CA SER A 45 -2.39 -5.93 4.63
C SER A 45 -1.35 -5.26 5.54
N SER A 46 -0.15 -5.00 5.02
CA SER A 46 0.89 -4.28 5.75
C SER A 46 0.50 -2.82 6.02
N ALA A 47 -0.20 -2.17 5.08
CA ALA A 47 -0.77 -0.84 5.25
C ALA A 47 -1.70 -0.79 6.45
N MET A 48 -2.73 -1.65 6.41
CA MET A 48 -3.77 -1.71 7.44
C MET A 48 -3.19 -2.04 8.82
N GLN A 49 -2.19 -2.91 8.89
CA GLN A 49 -1.47 -3.18 10.14
C GLN A 49 -0.72 -1.95 10.65
N LYS A 50 0.04 -1.26 9.79
CA LYS A 50 0.87 -0.12 10.19
C LYS A 50 0.07 1.13 10.53
N THR A 51 -1.08 1.32 9.89
CA THR A 51 -2.01 2.41 10.19
C THR A 51 -3.03 2.03 11.27
N GLN A 52 -3.03 0.77 11.73
CA GLN A 52 -4.01 0.21 12.67
C GLN A 52 -5.47 0.44 12.24
N THR A 53 -5.74 0.29 10.94
CA THR A 53 -7.05 0.49 10.34
C THR A 53 -7.64 -0.82 9.85
N HIS A 54 -8.97 -0.89 9.74
CA HIS A 54 -9.66 -2.11 9.31
C HIS A 54 -10.07 -2.09 7.84
N THR A 55 -10.04 -0.92 7.20
CA THR A 55 -10.37 -0.79 5.79
C THR A 55 -9.28 -0.06 5.00
N ARG A 56 -9.19 -0.35 3.71
CA ARG A 56 -8.29 0.35 2.78
C ARG A 56 -8.55 1.86 2.71
N HIS A 57 -9.80 2.29 2.92
CA HIS A 57 -10.16 3.70 2.88
C HIS A 57 -9.69 4.43 4.14
N GLU A 58 -9.81 3.80 5.30
CA GLU A 58 -9.24 4.32 6.55
C GLU A 58 -7.72 4.43 6.47
N ALA A 59 -7.04 3.40 5.94
CA ALA A 59 -5.60 3.45 5.70
C ALA A 59 -5.21 4.63 4.79
N ALA A 60 -6.03 4.94 3.77
CA ALA A 60 -5.79 6.04 2.83
C ALA A 60 -5.90 7.39 3.51
N ARG A 61 -6.96 7.56 4.31
CA ARG A 61 -7.19 8.75 5.08
C ARG A 61 -6.06 8.97 6.09
N TYR A 62 -5.68 7.93 6.83
CA TYR A 62 -4.58 7.98 7.78
C TYR A 62 -3.27 8.41 7.11
N ALA A 63 -2.94 7.81 5.96
CA ALA A 63 -1.74 8.16 5.20
C ALA A 63 -1.74 9.62 4.73
N ARG A 64 -2.89 10.19 4.33
CA ARG A 64 -3.01 11.62 4.00
C ARG A 64 -2.84 12.52 5.22
N GLU A 65 -3.51 12.19 6.32
CA GLU A 65 -3.47 12.99 7.56
C GLU A 65 -2.05 13.04 8.17
N HIS A 66 -1.24 12.01 7.94
CA HIS A 66 0.15 11.92 8.40
C HIS A 66 1.19 12.38 7.36
N GLY A 67 0.76 12.92 6.21
CA GLY A 67 1.66 13.47 5.19
C GLY A 67 2.50 12.42 4.45
N TRP A 68 2.03 11.17 4.38
CA TRP A 68 2.69 10.10 3.63
C TRP A 68 2.25 10.06 2.16
N LEU A 69 1.21 10.84 1.82
CA LEU A 69 0.60 11.01 0.51
C LEU A 69 0.75 12.44 -0.01
#